data_AF-A0A0Q4V0M3-F1
#
_entry.id   AF-A0A0Q4V0M3-F1
#
_cell.length_a   1.000
_cell.length_b   1.000
_cell.length_c   1.000
_cell.angle_alpha   90.00
_cell.angle_beta   90.00
_cell.angle_gamma   90.00
#
_symmetry.space_group_name_H-M   'P 1'
#
loop_
_entity.id
_entity.type
_entity.pdbx_description
1 polymer ?
#
loop_
_entity_poly.entity_id
_entity_poly.type
_entity_poly.pdbx_seq_one_letter_code
_entity_poly.pdbx_strand_id
1 'polypeptide(L)'
;MFGRGTMFGRRARRDKPEHQAVPEAPVDEFARARQVGDGVLAHAAKVFADPRGLHAETVLTVLGSLAGRAAQIAATLGVQSGAPEYRGRVNRVAQDPTGTQFAVGDGINLPLFESPDSVHAIVTAPLLAAGRTAPTVEDIARHGAATMGTPAFEVPRFAPGTTARWMPREAVGFGLQTLAIPPIALPPEQWYVAYATAAAKLLEMNRPHLDIEPLTRVVLDSANIGAKLLVTPTVDPLVQTSA
;
A
#
# COMPACT_ATOMS: atom_id res chain seq x y z
N MET A 1 -64.30 68.23 0.40
CA MET A 1 -63.97 67.49 1.64
C MET A 1 -62.50 67.11 1.58
N PHE A 2 -61.75 67.49 2.61
CA PHE A 2 -60.32 67.20 2.78
C PHE A 2 -60.08 65.75 3.19
N GLY A 3 -58.92 65.18 2.83
CA GLY A 3 -58.41 63.93 3.41
C GLY A 3 -56.94 63.70 3.08
N ARG A 4 -56.06 63.85 4.09
CA ARG A 4 -54.60 63.71 4.10
C ARG A 4 -54.14 62.28 4.45
N GLY A 5 -52.89 61.96 4.07
CA GLY A 5 -51.98 61.02 4.76
C GLY A 5 -52.12 59.55 4.32
N THR A 6 -51.07 58.73 4.22
CA THR A 6 -49.76 58.77 4.88
C THR A 6 -48.76 57.84 4.16
N MET A 7 -47.49 58.24 4.13
CA MET A 7 -46.33 57.42 3.76
C MET A 7 -46.18 56.20 4.70
N PHE A 8 -45.83 55.04 4.15
CA PHE A 8 -45.18 53.96 4.90
C PHE A 8 -43.99 53.41 4.12
N GLY A 9 -42.80 53.60 4.69
CA GLY A 9 -41.53 53.12 4.16
C GLY A 9 -41.39 51.61 4.29
N ARG A 10 -41.05 50.94 3.18
CA ARG A 10 -40.52 49.57 3.20
C ARG A 10 -39.09 49.59 3.69
N ARG A 11 -38.86 49.22 4.96
CA ARG A 11 -37.54 48.79 5.41
C ARG A 11 -37.25 47.41 4.82
N ALA A 12 -36.24 47.33 3.96
CA ALA A 12 -35.67 46.06 3.52
C ALA A 12 -35.19 45.29 4.76
N ARG A 13 -35.76 44.10 4.99
CA ARG A 13 -35.17 43.12 5.91
C ARG A 13 -33.83 42.70 5.30
N ARG A 14 -32.75 43.02 6.01
CA ARG A 14 -31.41 42.55 5.70
C ARG A 14 -31.34 41.11 6.21
N ASP A 15 -31.49 40.15 5.31
CA ASP A 15 -31.31 38.74 5.63
C ASP A 15 -29.90 38.53 6.19
N LYS A 16 -29.85 37.92 7.38
CA LYS A 16 -28.61 37.50 8.02
C LYS A 16 -27.97 36.43 7.11
N PRO A 17 -26.68 36.52 6.77
CA PRO A 17 -26.03 35.42 6.07
C PRO A 17 -26.06 34.20 6.99
N GLU A 18 -26.79 33.17 6.56
CA GLU A 18 -26.70 31.84 7.13
C GLU A 18 -25.23 31.44 7.13
N HIS A 19 -24.68 31.17 8.31
CA HIS A 19 -23.43 30.43 8.45
C HIS A 19 -23.67 29.06 7.82
N GLN A 20 -23.37 28.93 6.54
CA GLN A 20 -23.15 27.62 5.93
C GLN A 20 -22.01 27.00 6.73
N ALA A 21 -22.33 25.98 7.51
CA ALA A 21 -21.33 25.16 8.16
C ALA A 21 -20.40 24.66 7.05
N VAL A 22 -19.13 25.08 7.12
CA VAL A 22 -18.09 24.51 6.27
C VAL A 22 -18.11 23.01 6.57
N PRO A 23 -18.33 22.13 5.57
CA PRO A 23 -18.27 20.70 5.82
C PRO A 23 -16.89 20.40 6.42
N GLU A 24 -16.87 19.79 7.61
CA GLU A 24 -15.64 19.31 8.23
C GLU A 24 -14.91 18.44 7.21
N ALA A 25 -13.64 18.74 6.98
CA ALA A 25 -12.82 17.93 6.10
C ALA A 25 -12.84 16.48 6.60
N PRO A 26 -13.01 15.48 5.71
CA PRO A 26 -13.01 14.10 6.12
C PRO A 26 -11.72 13.80 6.88
N VAL A 27 -11.84 13.17 8.05
CA VAL A 27 -10.69 12.68 8.81
C VAL A 27 -9.94 11.68 7.94
N ASP A 28 -8.67 11.96 7.62
CA ASP A 28 -7.82 11.03 6.86
C ASP A 28 -7.61 9.76 7.71
N GLU A 29 -8.41 8.74 7.41
CA GLU A 29 -8.44 7.45 8.09
C GLU A 29 -7.06 6.76 8.09
N PHE A 30 -6.24 7.06 7.08
CA PHE A 30 -4.91 6.48 6.90
C PHE A 30 -3.76 7.40 7.33
N ALA A 31 -4.04 8.59 7.87
CA ALA A 31 -3.00 9.53 8.33
C ALA A 31 -2.03 8.88 9.31
N ARG A 32 -2.58 8.13 10.28
CA ARG A 32 -1.78 7.40 11.28
C ARG A 32 -0.93 6.32 10.62
N ALA A 33 -1.46 5.63 9.60
CA ALA A 33 -0.73 4.60 8.87
C ALA A 33 0.48 5.17 8.13
N ARG A 34 0.33 6.34 7.50
CA ARG A 34 1.44 7.06 6.86
C ARG A 34 2.52 7.47 7.86
N GLN A 35 2.13 7.98 9.04
CA GLN A 35 3.07 8.32 10.11
C GLN A 35 3.84 7.11 10.61
N VAL A 36 3.18 5.97 10.79
CA VAL A 36 3.83 4.71 11.16
C VAL A 36 4.84 4.27 10.10
N GLY A 37 4.62 4.58 8.82
CA GLY A 37 5.56 4.28 7.73
C GLY A 37 6.99 4.79 7.99
N ASP A 38 7.15 5.90 8.73
CA ASP A 38 8.47 6.38 9.17
C ASP A 38 9.18 5.39 10.10
N GLY A 39 8.44 4.88 11.10
CA GLY A 39 8.95 3.88 12.02
C GLY A 39 9.29 2.56 11.31
N VAL A 40 8.47 2.17 10.33
CA VAL A 40 8.73 0.99 9.50
C VAL A 40 10.03 1.15 8.71
N LEU A 41 10.23 2.30 8.06
CA LEU A 41 11.47 2.56 7.31
C LEU A 41 12.70 2.59 8.22
N ALA A 42 12.60 3.27 9.37
CA ALA A 42 13.69 3.35 10.34
C ALA A 42 14.06 1.97 10.89
N HIS A 43 13.07 1.10 11.12
CA HIS A 43 13.31 -0.28 11.55
C HIS A 43 13.90 -1.14 10.43
N ALA A 44 13.36 -1.04 9.21
CA ALA A 44 13.92 -1.75 8.05
C ALA A 44 15.39 -1.38 7.80
N ALA A 45 15.75 -0.11 7.95
CA ALA A 45 17.14 0.34 7.89
C ALA A 45 18.02 -0.34 8.94
N LYS A 46 17.54 -0.52 10.18
CA LYS A 46 18.30 -1.21 11.24
C LYS A 46 18.46 -2.70 10.97
N VAL A 47 17.44 -3.35 10.41
CA VAL A 47 17.45 -4.80 10.16
C VAL A 47 18.29 -5.14 8.92
N PHE A 48 18.27 -4.29 7.90
CA PHE A 48 18.83 -4.61 6.58
C PHE A 48 20.09 -3.84 6.20
N ALA A 49 20.49 -2.82 6.97
CA ALA A 49 21.78 -2.19 6.75
C ALA A 49 22.93 -3.17 7.08
N ASP A 50 23.97 -3.13 6.25
CA ASP A 50 25.23 -3.79 6.50
C ASP A 50 26.37 -2.75 6.55
N PRO A 51 27.65 -3.14 6.73
CA PRO A 51 28.77 -2.19 6.75
C PRO A 51 28.94 -1.34 5.47
N ARG A 52 28.34 -1.75 4.34
CA ARG A 52 28.32 -1.02 3.06
C ARG A 52 27.08 -0.14 2.92
N GLY A 53 26.17 -0.17 3.89
CA GLY A 53 24.95 0.62 3.93
C GLY A 53 23.70 -0.19 3.62
N LEU A 54 22.66 0.50 3.16
CA LEU A 54 21.36 -0.09 2.87
C LEU A 54 21.24 -0.38 1.37
N HIS A 55 21.10 -1.65 1.00
CA HIS A 55 20.85 -2.03 -0.40
C HIS A 55 19.38 -1.73 -0.77
N ALA A 56 19.15 -0.61 -1.47
CA ALA A 56 17.83 -0.07 -1.72
C ALA A 56 16.91 -1.10 -2.40
N GLU A 57 17.39 -1.83 -3.39
CA GLU A 57 16.63 -2.86 -4.11
C GLU A 57 16.13 -3.96 -3.18
N THR A 58 16.96 -4.41 -2.23
CA THR A 58 16.55 -5.42 -1.24
C THR A 58 15.43 -4.89 -0.37
N VAL A 59 15.61 -3.70 0.21
CA VAL A 59 14.62 -3.15 1.14
C VAL A 59 13.31 -2.80 0.43
N LEU A 60 13.39 -2.26 -0.78
CA LEU A 60 12.23 -1.95 -1.60
C LEU A 60 11.47 -3.22 -2.04
N THR A 61 12.19 -4.29 -2.37
CA THR A 61 11.59 -5.60 -2.63
C THR A 61 10.85 -6.09 -1.40
N VAL A 62 11.48 -6.03 -0.23
CA VAL A 62 10.85 -6.47 1.03
C VAL A 62 9.62 -5.64 1.39
N LEU A 63 9.74 -4.31 1.39
CA LEU A 63 8.63 -3.41 1.71
C LEU A 63 7.48 -3.55 0.71
N GLY A 64 7.78 -3.68 -0.58
CA GLY A 64 6.78 -3.96 -1.61
C GLY A 64 6.03 -5.26 -1.32
N SER A 65 6.75 -6.35 -1.09
CA SER A 65 6.13 -7.65 -0.80
C SER A 65 5.29 -7.67 0.47
N LEU A 66 5.73 -6.98 1.54
CA LEU A 66 4.95 -6.83 2.76
C LEU A 66 3.72 -5.95 2.56
N ALA A 67 3.82 -4.86 1.79
CA ALA A 67 2.67 -4.04 1.42
C ALA A 67 1.62 -4.86 0.64
N GLY A 68 2.07 -5.67 -0.31
CA GLY A 68 1.24 -6.60 -1.06
C GLY A 68 0.52 -7.62 -0.17
N ARG A 69 1.27 -8.28 0.72
CA ARG A 69 0.69 -9.24 1.67
C ARG A 69 -0.29 -8.57 2.63
N ALA A 70 0.03 -7.38 3.12
CA ALA A 70 -0.87 -6.60 3.97
C ALA A 70 -2.15 -6.20 3.22
N ALA A 71 -2.06 -5.87 1.94
CA ALA A 71 -3.23 -5.57 1.10
C ALA A 71 -4.13 -6.80 0.94
N GLN A 72 -3.53 -8.00 0.77
CA GLN A 72 -4.28 -9.26 0.77
C GLN A 72 -5.00 -9.53 2.09
N ILE A 73 -4.35 -9.25 3.24
CA ILE A 73 -4.95 -9.38 4.57
C ILE A 73 -6.13 -8.41 4.72
N ALA A 74 -5.91 -7.13 4.41
CA ALA A 74 -6.94 -6.09 4.46
C ALA A 74 -8.17 -6.47 3.60
N ALA A 75 -7.94 -6.94 2.37
CA ALA A 75 -9.00 -7.37 1.49
C ALA A 75 -9.77 -8.58 2.04
N THR A 76 -9.07 -9.53 2.66
CA THR A 76 -9.70 -10.72 3.24
C THR A 76 -10.60 -10.36 4.41
N LEU A 77 -10.11 -9.51 5.32
CA LEU A 77 -10.89 -9.02 6.45
C LEU A 77 -12.09 -8.17 6.01
N GLY A 78 -11.90 -7.29 5.00
CA GLY A 78 -12.97 -6.47 4.44
C GLY A 78 -14.08 -7.30 3.78
N VAL A 79 -13.72 -8.30 2.98
CA VAL A 79 -14.70 -9.22 2.36
C VAL A 79 -15.43 -10.05 3.41
N GLN A 80 -14.72 -10.57 4.42
CA GLN A 80 -15.32 -11.39 5.48
C GLN A 80 -16.25 -10.60 6.41
N SER A 81 -15.90 -9.37 6.73
CA SER A 81 -16.72 -8.48 7.58
C SER A 81 -17.89 -7.85 6.83
N GLY A 82 -17.91 -7.93 5.49
CA GLY A 82 -18.92 -7.29 4.66
C GLY A 82 -18.80 -5.76 4.64
N ALA A 83 -17.58 -5.24 4.79
CA ALA A 83 -17.30 -3.81 4.75
C ALA A 83 -17.85 -3.18 3.45
N PRO A 84 -18.46 -1.98 3.50
CA PRO A 84 -19.21 -1.40 2.38
C PRO A 84 -18.43 -1.35 1.06
N GLU A 85 -17.14 -1.03 1.10
CA GLU A 85 -16.24 -0.90 -0.04
C GLU A 85 -15.86 -2.26 -0.68
N TYR A 86 -16.09 -3.36 0.03
CA TYR A 86 -15.89 -4.72 -0.46
C TYR A 86 -17.19 -5.41 -0.91
N ARG A 87 -18.33 -4.73 -0.90
CA ARG A 87 -19.60 -5.31 -1.36
C ARG A 87 -19.51 -5.81 -2.79
N GLY A 88 -19.86 -7.08 -3.00
CA GLY A 88 -19.81 -7.73 -4.31
C GLY A 88 -18.42 -8.19 -4.76
N ARG A 89 -17.37 -7.85 -4.02
CA ARG A 89 -16.00 -8.33 -4.28
C ARG A 89 -15.77 -9.71 -3.65
N VAL A 90 -14.86 -10.47 -4.24
CA VAL A 90 -14.51 -11.82 -3.80
C VAL A 90 -13.00 -12.00 -3.74
N ASN A 91 -12.56 -12.76 -2.73
CA ASN A 91 -11.22 -13.34 -2.67
C ASN A 91 -11.35 -14.86 -2.79
N ARG A 92 -10.47 -15.47 -3.59
CA ARG A 92 -10.43 -16.91 -3.86
C ARG A 92 -9.00 -17.41 -3.81
N VAL A 93 -8.86 -18.72 -3.71
CA VAL A 93 -7.58 -19.40 -3.87
C VAL A 93 -7.60 -20.09 -5.23
N ALA A 94 -6.61 -19.79 -6.06
CA ALA A 94 -6.30 -20.54 -7.27
C ALA A 94 -5.11 -21.46 -7.00
N GLN A 95 -4.99 -22.52 -7.78
CA GLN A 95 -3.88 -23.47 -7.69
C GLN A 95 -3.30 -23.68 -9.08
N ASP A 96 -1.97 -23.72 -9.17
CA ASP A 96 -1.28 -24.08 -10.40
C ASP A 96 -1.16 -25.61 -10.57
N PRO A 97 -0.68 -26.11 -11.72
CA PRO A 97 -0.52 -27.56 -11.95
C PRO A 97 0.47 -28.26 -11.00
N THR A 98 1.38 -27.52 -10.35
CA THR A 98 2.34 -28.06 -9.37
C THR A 98 1.73 -28.18 -7.97
N GLY A 99 0.53 -27.65 -7.79
CA GLY A 99 -0.16 -27.62 -6.51
C GLY A 99 0.09 -26.34 -5.71
N THR A 100 0.87 -25.38 -6.24
CA THR A 100 1.14 -24.10 -5.57
C THR A 100 -0.12 -23.25 -5.57
N GLN A 101 -0.48 -22.72 -4.40
CA GLN A 101 -1.68 -21.93 -4.22
C GLN A 101 -1.39 -20.43 -4.24
N PHE A 102 -2.32 -19.68 -4.84
CA PHE A 102 -2.26 -18.22 -4.97
C PHE A 102 -3.60 -17.60 -4.58
N ALA A 103 -3.56 -16.48 -3.86
CA ALA A 103 -4.75 -15.67 -3.64
C ALA A 103 -5.06 -14.85 -4.89
N VAL A 104 -6.31 -14.89 -5.34
CA VAL A 104 -6.81 -14.16 -6.50
C VAL A 104 -8.17 -13.56 -6.17
N GLY A 105 -8.58 -12.52 -6.89
CA GLY A 105 -9.85 -11.85 -6.64
C GLY A 105 -9.77 -10.34 -6.79
N ASP A 106 -10.92 -9.74 -7.05
CA ASP A 106 -11.11 -8.29 -7.18
C ASP A 106 -11.11 -7.56 -5.83
N GLY A 107 -11.36 -8.28 -4.72
CA GLY A 107 -11.18 -7.74 -3.38
C GLY A 107 -9.75 -7.26 -3.14
N ILE A 108 -8.75 -8.04 -3.55
CA ILE A 108 -7.32 -7.70 -3.40
C ILE A 108 -6.93 -6.44 -4.19
N ASN A 109 -7.58 -6.20 -5.33
CA ASN A 109 -7.24 -5.06 -6.19
C ASN A 109 -7.56 -3.72 -5.53
N LEU A 110 -8.54 -3.66 -4.61
CA LEU A 110 -8.91 -2.42 -3.94
C LEU A 110 -7.74 -1.77 -3.17
N PRO A 111 -7.15 -2.42 -2.15
CA PRO A 111 -6.00 -1.87 -1.43
C PRO A 111 -4.70 -1.90 -2.24
N LEU A 112 -4.60 -2.70 -3.30
CA LEU A 112 -3.38 -2.83 -4.10
C LEU A 112 -3.28 -1.78 -5.22
N PHE A 113 -4.39 -1.46 -5.89
CA PHE A 113 -4.40 -0.68 -7.14
C PHE A 113 -5.50 0.39 -7.24
N GLU A 114 -6.68 0.17 -6.68
CA GLU A 114 -7.87 0.97 -7.05
C GLU A 114 -8.19 2.11 -6.08
N SER A 115 -7.88 1.94 -4.79
CA SER A 115 -8.11 2.97 -3.78
C SER A 115 -7.16 4.17 -3.96
N PRO A 116 -7.58 5.41 -3.61
CA PRO A 116 -6.67 6.56 -3.50
C PRO A 116 -5.49 6.32 -2.54
N ASP A 117 -5.69 5.46 -1.54
CA ASP A 117 -4.67 5.05 -0.56
C ASP A 117 -3.98 3.73 -0.94
N SER A 118 -4.20 3.23 -2.15
CA SER A 118 -3.64 1.95 -2.59
C SER A 118 -2.11 1.96 -2.59
N VAL A 119 -1.52 0.76 -2.50
CA VAL A 119 -0.07 0.58 -2.62
C VAL A 119 0.46 1.25 -3.90
N HIS A 120 -0.23 1.09 -5.02
CA HIS A 120 0.13 1.74 -6.28
C HIS A 120 0.12 3.26 -6.20
N ALA A 121 -0.96 3.86 -5.70
CA ALA A 121 -1.09 5.31 -5.57
C ALA A 121 0.02 5.90 -4.68
N ILE A 122 0.31 5.26 -3.54
CA ILE A 122 1.33 5.71 -2.59
C ILE A 122 2.74 5.60 -3.19
N VAL A 123 3.08 4.45 -3.77
CA VAL A 123 4.43 4.14 -4.25
C VAL A 123 4.78 4.93 -5.51
N THR A 124 3.79 5.29 -6.34
CA THR A 124 4.01 6.07 -7.55
C THR A 124 4.07 7.57 -7.30
N ALA A 125 3.58 8.06 -6.15
CA ALA A 125 3.55 9.48 -5.83
C ALA A 125 4.91 10.21 -5.93
N PRO A 126 6.04 9.67 -5.42
CA PRO A 126 7.36 10.30 -5.57
C PRO A 126 7.78 10.50 -7.02
N LEU A 127 7.45 9.54 -7.88
CA LEU A 127 7.78 9.57 -9.31
C LEU A 127 6.95 10.62 -10.04
N LEU A 128 5.64 10.69 -9.76
CA LEU A 128 4.74 11.71 -10.31
C LEU A 128 5.14 13.11 -9.83
N ALA A 129 5.53 13.26 -8.57
CA ALA A 129 6.04 14.53 -8.02
C ALA A 129 7.34 14.99 -8.71
N ALA A 130 8.13 14.06 -9.24
CA ALA A 130 9.31 14.35 -10.06
C ALA A 130 8.97 14.63 -11.53
N GLY A 131 7.69 14.70 -11.92
CA GLY A 131 7.25 14.92 -13.30
C GLY A 131 7.50 13.73 -14.23
N ARG A 132 7.67 12.52 -13.67
CA ARG A 132 7.94 11.28 -14.40
C ARG A 132 6.66 10.45 -14.55
N THR A 133 6.66 9.50 -15.48
CA THR A 133 5.50 8.65 -15.75
C THR A 133 5.50 7.43 -14.84
N ALA A 134 4.38 7.15 -14.17
CA ALA A 134 4.23 5.97 -13.33
C ALA A 134 3.95 4.69 -14.14
N PRO A 135 4.46 3.52 -13.69
CA PRO A 135 4.02 2.23 -14.21
C PRO A 135 2.50 2.11 -14.09
N THR A 136 1.82 1.68 -15.15
CA THR A 136 0.37 1.55 -15.15
C THR A 136 -0.05 0.30 -14.36
N VAL A 137 -1.23 0.35 -13.72
CA VAL A 137 -1.81 -0.83 -13.05
C VAL A 137 -1.91 -2.00 -14.03
N GLU A 138 -2.30 -1.73 -15.27
CA GLU A 138 -2.41 -2.75 -16.32
C GLU A 138 -1.06 -3.44 -16.60
N ASP A 139 0.04 -2.69 -16.68
CA ASP A 139 1.38 -3.28 -16.90
C ASP A 139 1.77 -4.21 -15.75
N ILE A 140 1.63 -3.76 -14.50
CA ILE A 140 1.96 -4.56 -13.31
C ILE A 140 1.07 -5.83 -13.24
N ALA A 141 -0.24 -5.67 -13.43
CA ALA A 141 -1.19 -6.77 -13.37
C ALA A 141 -0.96 -7.78 -14.49
N ARG A 142 -0.72 -7.32 -15.71
CA ARG A 142 -0.42 -8.16 -16.87
C ARG A 142 0.86 -8.96 -16.66
N HIS A 143 1.92 -8.32 -16.17
CA HIS A 143 3.17 -9.02 -15.87
C HIS A 143 2.94 -10.13 -14.84
N GLY A 144 2.31 -9.82 -13.70
CA GLY A 144 2.06 -10.81 -12.66
C GLY A 144 1.15 -11.95 -13.12
N ALA A 145 0.14 -11.67 -13.95
CA ALA A 145 -0.72 -12.71 -14.52
C ALA A 145 0.04 -13.61 -15.51
N ALA A 146 0.93 -13.05 -16.32
CA ALA A 146 1.71 -13.79 -17.31
C ALA A 146 2.78 -14.69 -16.67
N THR A 147 3.29 -14.34 -15.48
CA THR A 147 4.33 -15.10 -14.80
C THR A 147 3.79 -16.03 -13.71
N MET A 148 2.54 -15.87 -13.26
CA MET A 148 1.94 -16.68 -12.20
C MET A 148 2.02 -18.19 -12.49
N GLY A 149 2.44 -18.96 -11.48
CA GLY A 149 2.67 -20.41 -11.62
C GLY A 149 3.96 -20.78 -12.35
N THR A 150 4.83 -19.82 -12.65
CA THR A 150 6.16 -20.07 -13.24
C THR A 150 7.27 -19.60 -12.27
N PRO A 151 8.51 -20.07 -12.44
CA PRO A 151 9.65 -19.56 -11.66
C PRO A 151 9.87 -18.04 -11.80
N ALA A 152 9.42 -17.44 -12.90
CA ALA A 152 9.52 -16.00 -13.11
C ALA A 152 8.53 -15.19 -12.26
N PHE A 153 7.52 -15.82 -11.65
CA PHE A 153 6.53 -15.11 -10.82
C PHE A 153 7.18 -14.37 -9.66
N GLU A 154 8.23 -14.93 -9.08
CA GLU A 154 8.85 -14.39 -7.87
C GLU A 154 10.01 -13.44 -8.16
N VAL A 155 10.15 -13.00 -9.41
CA VAL A 155 11.26 -12.14 -9.83
C VAL A 155 10.70 -10.79 -10.30
N PRO A 156 10.78 -9.74 -9.45
CA PRO A 156 10.48 -8.38 -9.88
C PRO A 156 11.34 -7.95 -11.08
N ARG A 157 10.83 -7.03 -11.91
CA ARG A 157 11.57 -6.54 -13.08
C ARG A 157 12.63 -5.51 -12.66
N PHE A 158 13.80 -6.00 -12.26
CA PHE A 158 14.98 -5.19 -11.93
C PHE A 158 15.56 -4.50 -13.17
N ALA A 159 16.30 -3.40 -12.94
CA ALA A 159 17.12 -2.79 -13.99
C ALA A 159 18.33 -3.69 -14.31
N PRO A 160 18.92 -3.58 -15.52
CA PRO A 160 20.11 -4.34 -15.86
C PRO A 160 21.23 -4.13 -14.82
N GLY A 161 21.76 -5.23 -14.29
CA GLY A 161 22.83 -5.20 -13.29
C GLY A 161 22.39 -4.96 -11.85
N THR A 162 21.09 -4.78 -11.59
CA THR A 162 20.56 -4.71 -10.22
C THR A 162 19.88 -6.02 -9.81
N THR A 163 19.82 -6.26 -8.50
CA THR A 163 19.19 -7.45 -7.90
C THR A 163 18.84 -7.16 -6.45
N ALA A 164 17.98 -7.98 -5.87
CA ALA A 164 17.70 -8.01 -4.44
C ALA A 164 18.30 -9.26 -3.79
N ARG A 165 18.70 -9.13 -2.53
CA ARG A 165 19.17 -10.26 -1.72
C ARG A 165 18.05 -11.24 -1.38
N TRP A 166 16.84 -10.73 -1.19
CA TRP A 166 15.65 -11.52 -0.91
C TRP A 166 14.62 -11.33 -2.00
N MET A 167 14.00 -12.44 -2.39
CA MET A 167 12.87 -12.44 -3.30
C MET A 167 11.54 -12.28 -2.53
N PRO A 168 10.44 -11.85 -3.18
CA PRO A 168 9.17 -11.59 -2.55
C PRO A 168 8.65 -12.67 -1.60
N ARG A 169 8.77 -13.96 -1.94
CA ARG A 169 8.30 -15.04 -1.05
C ARG A 169 9.11 -15.11 0.23
N GLU A 170 10.43 -15.06 0.13
CA GLU A 170 11.34 -15.04 1.26
C GLU A 170 11.09 -13.79 2.12
N ALA A 171 10.88 -12.64 1.47
CA ALA A 171 10.57 -11.39 2.12
C ALA A 171 9.23 -11.43 2.88
N VAL A 172 8.18 -12.07 2.35
CA VAL A 172 6.93 -12.24 3.10
C VAL A 172 7.14 -13.17 4.30
N GLY A 173 7.84 -14.30 4.12
CA GLY A 173 8.10 -15.25 5.21
C GLY A 173 8.94 -14.66 6.34
N PHE A 174 10.10 -14.07 6.00
CA PHE A 174 11.05 -13.47 6.94
C PHE A 174 10.59 -12.10 7.43
N GLY A 175 10.07 -11.26 6.54
CA GLY A 175 9.64 -9.90 6.85
C GLY A 175 8.43 -9.87 7.78
N LEU A 176 7.50 -10.83 7.70
CA LEU A 176 6.43 -10.97 8.70
C LEU A 176 6.92 -11.51 10.06
N GLN A 177 8.20 -11.85 10.22
CA GLN A 177 8.76 -12.23 11.52
C GLN A 177 9.67 -11.12 12.07
N THR A 178 10.35 -10.39 11.18
CA THR A 178 11.40 -9.43 11.55
C THR A 178 11.00 -7.97 11.39
N LEU A 179 10.14 -7.70 10.40
CA LEU A 179 9.46 -6.43 10.18
C LEU A 179 7.97 -6.48 10.50
N ALA A 180 7.45 -7.63 10.96
CA ALA A 180 6.30 -7.66 11.83
C ALA A 180 6.75 -7.13 13.19
N ILE A 181 6.92 -5.81 13.21
CA ILE A 181 7.11 -5.06 14.42
C ILE A 181 5.86 -5.33 15.28
N PRO A 182 6.02 -5.75 16.55
CA PRO A 182 4.89 -5.85 17.47
C PRO A 182 4.19 -4.50 17.58
N PRO A 183 2.89 -4.54 17.87
CA PRO A 183 1.90 -3.99 16.96
C PRO A 183 2.27 -2.56 16.58
N ILE A 184 2.51 -2.34 15.30
CA ILE A 184 1.99 -1.12 14.69
C ILE A 184 0.59 -0.96 15.27
N ALA A 185 0.36 0.09 16.07
CA ALA A 185 -0.93 0.35 16.71
C ALA A 185 -1.94 0.84 15.66
N LEU A 186 -2.06 0.06 14.59
CA LEU A 186 -3.00 0.19 13.49
C LEU A 186 -3.72 -1.15 13.35
N PRO A 187 -5.00 -1.08 12.96
CA PRO A 187 -5.73 -2.26 12.53
C PRO A 187 -5.04 -2.89 11.29
N PRO A 188 -5.06 -4.23 11.13
CA PRO A 188 -4.42 -4.93 10.01
C PRO A 188 -4.79 -4.41 8.62
N GLU A 189 -6.01 -3.89 8.49
CA GLU A 189 -6.57 -3.26 7.30
C GLU A 189 -5.77 -2.04 6.86
N GLN A 190 -4.91 -1.46 7.70
CA GLN A 190 -4.12 -0.27 7.39
C GLN A 190 -2.62 -0.56 7.20
N TRP A 191 -2.15 -1.79 7.41
CA TRP A 191 -0.73 -2.12 7.34
C TRP A 191 -0.12 -1.89 5.96
N TYR A 192 -0.89 -2.09 4.89
CA TYR A 192 -0.40 -1.92 3.53
C TYR A 192 0.00 -0.47 3.25
N VAL A 193 -0.72 0.50 3.82
CA VAL A 193 -0.37 1.93 3.72
C VAL A 193 0.94 2.21 4.43
N ALA A 194 1.17 1.64 5.61
CA ALA A 194 2.42 1.84 6.36
C ALA A 194 3.63 1.32 5.57
N TYR A 195 3.56 0.10 5.04
CA TYR A 195 4.64 -0.47 4.23
C TYR A 195 4.84 0.26 2.89
N ALA A 196 3.76 0.61 2.20
CA ALA A 196 3.82 1.39 0.95
C ALA A 196 4.44 2.79 1.19
N THR A 197 4.07 3.43 2.31
CA THR A 197 4.62 4.73 2.69
C THR A 197 6.11 4.64 2.99
N ALA A 198 6.56 3.60 3.70
CA ALA A 198 7.98 3.35 3.95
C ALA A 198 8.75 3.20 2.63
N ALA A 199 8.20 2.46 1.65
CA ALA A 199 8.80 2.29 0.33
C ALA A 199 8.85 3.62 -0.44
N ALA A 200 7.77 4.39 -0.46
CA ALA A 200 7.71 5.70 -1.12
C ALA A 200 8.73 6.69 -0.55
N LYS A 201 8.91 6.71 0.78
CA LYS A 201 9.93 7.54 1.43
C LYS A 201 11.34 7.10 1.07
N LEU A 202 11.60 5.79 1.04
CA LEU A 202 12.91 5.28 0.63
C LEU A 202 13.23 5.63 -0.83
N LEU A 203 12.24 5.58 -1.73
CA LEU A 203 12.38 6.06 -3.11
C LEU A 203 12.75 7.55 -3.13
N GLU A 204 12.00 8.40 -2.42
CA GLU A 204 12.26 9.84 -2.38
C GLU A 204 13.65 10.18 -1.83
N MET A 205 14.07 9.50 -0.75
CA MET A 205 15.41 9.67 -0.16
C MET A 205 16.54 9.30 -1.12
N ASN A 206 16.33 8.31 -1.99
CA ASN A 206 17.32 7.85 -2.95
C ASN A 206 17.25 8.56 -4.30
N ARG A 207 16.22 9.38 -4.55
CA ARG A 207 16.04 10.12 -5.81
C ARG A 207 17.27 10.93 -6.26
N PRO A 208 18.05 11.58 -5.38
CA PRO A 208 19.26 12.29 -5.80
C PRO A 208 20.41 11.38 -6.27
N HIS A 209 20.33 10.08 -6.02
CA HIS A 209 21.43 9.13 -6.18
C HIS A 209 21.12 7.97 -7.12
N LEU A 210 19.84 7.60 -7.27
CA LEU A 210 19.38 6.43 -8.03
C LEU A 210 18.24 6.81 -8.98
N ASP A 211 18.11 6.08 -10.08
CA ASP A 211 16.90 6.15 -10.91
C ASP A 211 15.75 5.44 -10.19
N ILE A 212 14.79 6.24 -9.70
CA ILE A 212 13.66 5.75 -8.91
C ILE A 212 12.58 5.10 -9.79
N GLU A 213 12.60 5.25 -11.11
CA GLU A 213 11.63 4.65 -12.02
C GLU A 213 11.70 3.11 -12.04
N PRO A 214 12.86 2.47 -12.32
CA PRO A 214 12.98 1.02 -12.21
C PRO A 214 12.75 0.51 -10.78
N LEU A 215 13.16 1.27 -9.77
CA LEU A 215 12.93 0.91 -8.36
C LEU A 215 11.44 0.93 -8.00
N THR A 216 10.68 1.91 -8.50
CA THR A 216 9.21 1.98 -8.34
C THR A 216 8.56 0.73 -8.93
N ARG A 217 9.00 0.30 -10.12
CA ARG A 217 8.52 -0.94 -10.75
C ARG A 217 8.84 -2.17 -9.91
N VAL A 218 10.05 -2.27 -9.35
CA VAL A 218 10.43 -3.35 -8.44
C VAL A 218 9.49 -3.41 -7.23
N VAL A 219 9.16 -2.27 -6.61
CA VAL A 219 8.23 -2.24 -5.47
C VAL A 219 6.84 -2.74 -5.89
N LEU A 220 6.31 -2.26 -7.02
CA LEU A 220 4.97 -2.62 -7.49
C LEU A 220 4.86 -4.08 -7.94
N ASP A 221 5.87 -4.60 -8.65
CA ASP A 221 5.94 -6.03 -8.99
C ASP A 221 6.01 -6.86 -7.70
N SER A 222 6.88 -6.49 -6.76
CA SER A 222 7.00 -7.16 -5.45
C SER A 222 5.71 -7.15 -4.65
N ALA A 223 4.97 -6.04 -4.67
CA ALA A 223 3.67 -5.91 -4.02
C ALA A 223 2.59 -6.76 -4.69
N ASN A 224 2.54 -6.77 -6.03
CA ASN A 224 1.63 -7.63 -6.75
C ASN A 224 1.91 -9.10 -6.43
N ILE A 225 3.18 -9.52 -6.44
CA ILE A 225 3.60 -10.88 -6.09
C ILE A 225 3.18 -11.20 -4.64
N GLY A 226 3.60 -10.37 -3.68
CA GLY A 226 3.29 -10.55 -2.25
C GLY A 226 1.80 -10.65 -1.95
N ALA A 227 0.96 -9.94 -2.71
CA ALA A 227 -0.50 -9.99 -2.57
C ALA A 227 -1.14 -11.29 -3.07
N LYS A 228 -0.46 -12.06 -3.93
CA LYS A 228 -0.96 -13.36 -4.41
C LYS A 228 -0.35 -14.53 -3.63
N LEU A 229 0.76 -14.34 -2.93
CA LEU A 229 1.38 -15.41 -2.17
C LEU A 229 0.51 -15.83 -0.98
N LEU A 230 0.28 -17.14 -0.85
CA LEU A 230 -0.26 -17.76 0.35
C LEU A 230 0.92 -18.35 1.14
N VAL A 231 1.52 -17.53 2.00
CA VAL A 231 2.59 -17.99 2.87
C VAL A 231 1.96 -18.51 4.16
N THR A 232 2.14 -19.81 4.42
CA THR A 232 2.01 -20.37 5.76
C THR A 232 3.24 -19.91 6.54
N PRO A 233 3.09 -19.28 7.72
CA PRO A 233 4.26 -18.95 8.53
C PRO A 233 5.03 -20.24 8.81
N THR A 234 6.24 -20.34 8.27
CA THR A 234 7.16 -21.41 8.66
C THR A 234 7.55 -21.11 10.11
N VAL A 235 6.91 -21.78 11.06
CA VAL A 235 7.44 -21.84 12.42
C VAL A 235 8.72 -22.62 12.28
N ASP A 236 9.86 -21.97 12.49
CA ASP A 236 11.13 -22.67 12.56
C ASP A 236 11.04 -23.65 13.75
N PRO A 237 11.09 -24.98 13.53
CA PRO A 237 10.99 -25.95 14.62
C PRO A 237 12.14 -25.82 15.64
N LEU A 238 13.19 -25.04 15.33
CA LEU A 238 14.32 -24.82 16.22
C LEU A 238 14.10 -23.73 17.29
N VAL A 239 12.94 -23.06 17.32
CA VAL A 239 12.60 -22.07 18.37
C VAL A 239 11.72 -22.69 19.48
N GLN A 240 11.43 -24.00 19.44
CA GLN A 240 10.69 -24.72 20.49
C GLN A 240 11.57 -25.44 21.53
N THR A 241 12.81 -25.03 21.75
CA THR A 241 13.61 -25.51 22.88
C THR A 241 14.07 -24.36 23.76
N SER A 242 13.15 -23.83 24.58
CA SER A 242 13.43 -23.16 25.85
C SER A 242 12.10 -22.92 26.57
N ALA A 243 11.56 -23.99 27.17
CA ALA A 243 10.57 -23.94 28.25
C ALA A 243 11.06 -24.85 29.37
#